data_AF-A0A8X6SQ71-F1
#
_entry.id   AF-A0A8X6SQ71-F1
#
_cell.length_a   1.000
_cell.length_b   1.000
_cell.length_c   1.000
_cell.angle_alpha   90.00
_cell.angle_beta   90.00
_cell.angle_gamma   90.00
#
_symmetry.space_group_name_H-M   'P 1'
#
loop_
_entity.id
_entity.type
_entity.pdbx_description
1 polymer ?
#
loop_
_entity_poly.entity_id
_entity_poly.type
_entity_poly.pdbx_seq_one_letter_code
_entity_poly.pdbx_strand_id
1 'polypeptide(L)'
;MIQKQGNWAPCELKPRDVERRLFACEQLLARQRRKGFLHRIVTGGEKWVRYDNPKRRKSWGYPGYASTSMAKPNIHSSKVMLSI
;
A
#
# COMPACT_ATOMS: atom_id res chain seq x y z
N MET A 1 -6.39 7.54 3.08
CA MET A 1 -6.13 7.57 1.63
C MET A 1 -6.63 8.89 1.09
N ILE A 2 -5.77 9.66 0.43
CA ILE A 2 -6.10 10.97 -0.14
C ILE A 2 -5.68 10.94 -1.60
N GLN A 3 -6.52 11.47 -2.48
CA GLN A 3 -6.21 11.53 -3.91
C GLN A 3 -5.30 12.75 -4.16
N LYS A 4 -4.09 12.51 -4.67
CA LYS A 4 -3.14 13.55 -5.08
C LYS A 4 -2.63 13.23 -6.49
N GLN A 5 -2.79 14.17 -7.43
CA GLN A 5 -2.33 14.05 -8.82
C GLN A 5 -2.76 12.74 -9.51
N GLY A 6 -4.01 12.32 -9.31
CA GLY A 6 -4.54 11.07 -9.88
C GLY A 6 -4.13 9.78 -9.14
N ASN A 7 -3.25 9.87 -8.15
CA ASN A 7 -2.77 8.72 -7.36
C ASN A 7 -3.33 8.74 -5.93
N TRP A 8 -3.47 7.56 -5.33
CA TRP A 8 -3.83 7.44 -3.93
C TRP A 8 -2.59 7.52 -3.03
N ALA A 9 -2.55 8.51 -2.15
CA ALA A 9 -1.56 8.66 -1.10
C ALA A 9 -2.11 8.14 0.25
N PRO A 10 -1.28 7.53 1.12
CA PRO A 10 -1.71 7.04 2.43
C PRO A 10 -2.36 8.13 3.31
N CYS A 11 -1.69 9.27 3.40
CA CYS A 11 -2.07 10.41 4.23
C CYS A 11 -1.54 11.72 3.63
N GLU A 12 -2.02 12.83 4.17
CA GLU A 12 -1.49 14.16 3.89
C GLU A 12 -0.35 14.44 4.85
N LEU A 13 0.83 14.73 4.30
CA LEU A 13 2.01 15.07 5.09
C LEU A 13 1.98 16.55 5.44
N LYS A 14 2.25 16.86 6.70
CA LYS A 14 2.52 18.25 7.13
C LYS A 14 3.92 18.65 6.66
N PRO A 15 4.21 19.95 6.47
CA PRO A 15 5.55 20.41 6.05
C PRO A 15 6.68 19.83 6.90
N ARG A 16 6.50 19.76 8.23
CA ARG A 16 7.44 19.14 9.16
C ARG A 16 7.72 17.66 8.85
N ASP A 17 6.69 16.89 8.49
CA ASP A 17 6.85 15.46 8.19
C ASP A 17 7.54 15.25 6.84
N VAL A 18 7.34 16.17 5.88
CA VAL A 18 8.06 16.19 4.61
C VAL A 18 9.54 16.42 4.84
N GLU A 19 9.89 17.45 5.60
CA GLU A 19 11.27 17.78 5.94
C GLU A 19 11.97 16.64 6.69
N ARG A 20 11.30 16.07 7.70
CA ARG A 20 11.83 14.93 8.45
C ARG A 20 12.12 13.73 7.55
N ARG A 21 11.22 13.43 6.60
CA ARG A 21 11.40 12.33 5.64
C ARG A 21 12.54 12.63 4.67
N LEU A 22 12.63 13.86 4.16
CA LEU A 22 13.71 14.27 3.26
C LEU A 22 15.07 14.12 3.94
N PHE A 23 15.21 14.70 5.13
CA PHE A 23 16.44 14.61 5.93
C PHE A 23 16.85 13.15 6.20
N ALA A 24 15.90 12.31 6.63
CA ALA A 24 16.19 10.89 6.85
C ALA A 24 16.67 10.18 5.57
N CYS A 25 16.04 10.46 4.43
CA CYS A 25 16.45 9.91 3.14
C CYS A 25 17.86 10.35 2.73
N GLU A 26 18.20 11.62 2.88
CA GLU A 26 19.54 12.15 2.58
C GLU A 26 20.62 11.48 3.42
N GLN A 27 20.38 11.34 4.72
CA GLN A 27 21.31 10.70 5.64
C GLN A 27 21.52 9.21 5.32
N LEU A 28 20.44 8.49 5.03
CA LEU A 28 20.51 7.07 4.66
C LEU A 28 21.19 6.89 3.29
N LEU A 29 20.96 7.77 2.33
CA LEU A 29 21.60 7.75 1.02
C LEU A 29 23.10 8.02 1.14
N ALA A 30 23.50 9.02 1.92
CA ALA A 30 24.90 9.33 2.19
C ALA A 30 25.61 8.13 2.85
N ARG A 31 24.97 7.49 3.83
CA ARG A 31 25.47 6.26 4.46
C ARG A 31 25.65 5.13 3.45
N GLN A 32 24.65 4.91 2.59
CA GLN A 32 24.69 3.85 1.56
C GLN A 32 25.82 4.08 0.55
N ARG A 33 26.05 5.32 0.13
CA ARG A 33 27.14 5.69 -0.79
C ARG A 33 28.52 5.51 -0.17
N ARG A 34 28.68 5.80 1.13
CA ARG A 34 29.96 5.61 1.85
C ARG A 34 30.30 4.14 2.04
N LYS A 35 29.31 3.34 2.45
CA LYS A 35 29.46 1.89 2.61
C LYS A 35 28.09 1.24 2.45
N GLY A 36 27.95 0.42 1.42
CA GLY A 36 26.70 -0.30 1.16
C GLY A 36 26.29 -1.11 2.39
N PHE A 37 25.10 -0.84 2.93
CA PHE A 37 24.59 -1.51 4.14
C PHE A 37 23.27 -2.25 3.92
N LEU A 38 22.66 -2.14 2.73
CA LEU A 38 21.39 -2.80 2.40
C LEU A 38 21.43 -4.32 2.64
N HIS A 39 22.56 -4.98 2.37
CA HIS A 39 22.74 -6.42 2.58
C HIS A 39 22.62 -6.86 4.06
N ARG A 40 22.63 -5.92 5.00
CA ARG A 40 22.52 -6.18 6.45
C ARG A 40 21.14 -5.84 7.00
N ILE A 41 20.26 -5.24 6.19
CA ILE A 41 18.96 -4.81 6.67
C ILE A 41 18.03 -6.02 6.71
N VAL A 42 17.53 -6.31 7.92
CA VAL A 42 16.38 -7.17 8.12
C VAL A 42 15.17 -6.27 8.36
N THR A 43 14.13 -6.42 7.55
CA THR A 43 12.87 -5.67 7.70
C THR A 43 11.78 -6.61 8.17
N GLY A 44 11.04 -6.20 9.20
CA GLY A 44 9.83 -6.87 9.64
C GLY A 44 8.62 -5.96 9.53
N GLY A 45 7.43 -6.54 9.62
CA GLY A 45 6.19 -5.78 9.56
C GLY A 45 4.94 -6.64 9.70
N GLU A 46 3.84 -5.98 10.05
CA GLU A 46 2.56 -6.63 10.29
C GLU A 46 1.58 -6.34 9.15
N LYS A 47 0.82 -7.35 8.74
CA LYS A 47 -0.22 -7.21 7.73
C LYS A 47 -1.44 -8.06 8.06
N TRP A 48 -2.61 -7.42 8.05
CA TRP A 48 -3.88 -8.13 8.08
C TRP A 48 -4.16 -8.79 6.73
N VAL A 49 -4.36 -10.10 6.72
CA VAL A 49 -4.75 -10.91 5.55
C VAL A 49 -6.18 -11.41 5.77
N ARG A 50 -7.10 -11.03 4.87
CA ARG A 50 -8.49 -11.51 4.90
C ARG A 50 -8.56 -12.89 4.25
N TYR A 51 -9.39 -13.79 4.80
CA TYR A 51 -9.64 -15.09 4.18
C TYR A 51 -10.39 -14.95 2.85
N ASP A 52 -11.46 -14.15 2.87
CA ASP A 52 -12.19 -13.77 1.66
C ASP A 52 -11.80 -12.35 1.24
N ASN A 53 -11.21 -12.22 0.05
CA ASN A 53 -10.76 -10.96 -0.53
C ASN A 53 -11.18 -10.89 -2.01
N PRO A 54 -12.49 -10.78 -2.29
CA PRO A 54 -13.00 -10.82 -3.65
C PRO A 54 -12.48 -9.60 -4.42
N LYS A 55 -11.75 -9.86 -5.51
CA LYS A 55 -11.31 -8.82 -6.43
C LYS A 55 -12.38 -8.58 -7.47
N ARG A 56 -12.70 -7.32 -7.74
CA ARG A 56 -13.63 -6.95 -8.81
C ARG A 56 -13.05 -7.42 -10.16
N ARG A 57 -13.66 -8.45 -10.74
CA ARG A 57 -13.39 -8.89 -12.12
C ARG A 57 -14.03 -7.93 -13.11
N LYS A 58 -13.29 -7.61 -14.17
CA LYS A 58 -13.86 -6.93 -15.35
C LYS A 58 -14.53 -7.99 -16.22
N SER A 59 -15.77 -7.76 -16.61
CA SER A 59 -16.49 -8.56 -17.60
C SER A 59 -16.59 -7.76 -18.90
N TRP A 60 -16.31 -8.39 -20.04
CA TRP A 60 -16.56 -7.81 -21.36
C TRP A 60 -17.91 -8.32 -21.87
N GLY A 61 -18.71 -7.45 -22.46
CA GLY A 61 -20.03 -7.79 -22.97
C GLY A 61 -20.49 -6.80 -24.03
N TYR A 62 -21.55 -7.16 -24.77
CA TYR A 62 -22.14 -6.28 -25.77
C TYR A 62 -22.79 -5.04 -25.12
N PRO A 63 -22.83 -3.90 -25.83
CA PRO A 63 -23.55 -2.72 -25.38
C PRO A 63 -25.00 -3.08 -24.99
N GLY A 64 -25.42 -2.70 -23.79
CA GLY A 64 -26.77 -2.99 -23.27
C GLY A 64 -26.90 -4.26 -22.41
N TYR A 65 -25.88 -5.12 -22.36
CA TYR A 65 -25.88 -6.28 -21.45
C TYR A 65 -25.36 -5.89 -20.06
N ALA A 66 -26.08 -6.30 -19.02
CA ALA A 66 -25.66 -6.10 -17.64
C ALA A 66 -24.41 -6.93 -17.32
N SER A 67 -23.39 -6.29 -16.75
CA SER A 67 -22.22 -6.98 -16.21
C SER A 67 -22.60 -7.88 -15.04
N THR A 68 -21.88 -8.99 -14.85
CA THR A 68 -22.04 -9.84 -13.67
C THR A 68 -21.81 -9.05 -12.39
N SER A 69 -22.81 -9.00 -11.52
CA SER A 69 -22.69 -8.36 -10.21
C SER A 69 -21.80 -9.21 -9.29
N MET A 70 -20.91 -8.56 -8.54
CA MET A 70 -20.15 -9.21 -7.47
C MET A 70 -20.60 -8.64 -6.13
N ALA A 71 -20.64 -9.52 -5.12
CA ALA A 71 -20.93 -9.12 -3.76
C ALA A 71 -19.90 -8.09 -3.25
N LYS A 72 -20.38 -7.12 -2.46
CA LYS A 72 -19.50 -6.16 -1.80
C LYS A 72 -18.61 -6.89 -0.77
N PRO A 73 -17.31 -6.58 -0.67
CA PRO A 73 -16.47 -7.18 0.35
C PRO A 73 -17.01 -6.88 1.75
N ASN A 74 -17.21 -7.92 2.56
CA ASN A 74 -17.56 -7.75 3.96
C ASN A 74 -16.34 -7.20 4.74
N ILE A 75 -16.48 -6.05 5.39
CA ILE A 75 -15.41 -5.42 6.17
C ILE A 75 -15.16 -6.12 7.51
N HIS A 76 -16.14 -6.87 8.01
CA HIS A 76 -16.09 -7.66 9.24
C HIS A 76 -15.75 -9.13 9.00
N SER A 77 -15.34 -9.50 7.78
CA SER A 77 -14.93 -10.88 7.49
C SER A 77 -13.71 -11.28 8.30
N SER A 78 -13.61 -12.59 8.58
CA SER A 78 -12.49 -13.16 9.30
C SER A 78 -11.17 -12.83 8.60
N LYS A 79 -10.16 -12.49 9.41
CA LYS A 79 -8.82 -12.12 8.97
C LYS A 79 -7.79 -12.63 9.97
N VAL A 80 -6.57 -12.83 9.49
CA VAL A 80 -5.40 -13.21 10.30
C VAL A 80 -4.35 -12.10 10.23
N MET A 81 -3.61 -11.90 11.32
CA MET A 81 -2.44 -11.02 11.31
C MET A 81 -1.21 -11.86 10.96
N LEU A 82 -0.54 -11.47 9.88
CA LEU A 82 0.78 -11.98 9.54
C LEU A 82 1.82 -11.03 10.13
N SER A 83 2.83 -11.58 10.81
CA SER A 83 4.01 -10.86 11.29
C SER A 83 5.26 -11.54 10.72
N ILE A 84 6.17 -10.74 10.19
CA ILE A 84 7.42 -11.14 9.52
C ILE A 84 8.59 -10.49 10.24
#